data_AF-A0A0R2V542-F1
#
_entry.id   AF-A0A0R2V542-F1
#
_cell.length_a   1.000
_cell.length_b   1.000
_cell.length_c   1.000
_cell.angle_alpha   90.00
_cell.angle_beta   90.00
_cell.angle_gamma   90.00
#
_symmetry.space_group_name_H-M   'P 1'
#
loop_
_entity.id
_entity.type
_entity.pdbx_description
1 polymer ?
#
loop_
_entity_poly.entity_id
_entity_poly.type
_entity_poly.pdbx_seq_one_letter_code
_entity_poly.pdbx_strand_id
1 'polypeptide(L)'
;MRGDLPPEKQLVARSIFWRKAMEYYFETWYKDPDCLTLRYENLCTHPEDTIETICSFLSLPFEPLQRKLPEAFVNRMTKWLQLEPAFQQQVIQEIKGVQNRIDDAFPLKTALEFFENT
;
A
#
# COMPACT_ATOMS: atom_id res chain seq x y z
N MET A 1 -10.54 -14.22 -30.05
CA MET A 1 -10.34 -15.01 -28.81
C MET A 1 -9.39 -14.24 -27.90
N ARG A 2 -9.87 -13.66 -26.79
CA ARG A 2 -8.97 -13.32 -25.68
C ARG A 2 -8.70 -14.63 -24.94
N GLY A 3 -7.58 -15.29 -25.26
CA GLY A 3 -7.11 -16.37 -24.42
C GLY A 3 -6.64 -15.77 -23.11
N ASP A 4 -7.21 -16.18 -21.99
CA ASP A 4 -6.78 -15.71 -20.68
C ASP A 4 -5.29 -16.05 -20.51
N LEU A 5 -4.47 -15.01 -20.36
CA LEU A 5 -3.06 -15.20 -20.02
C LEU A 5 -2.98 -16.01 -18.72
N PRO A 6 -2.02 -16.93 -18.56
CA PRO A 6 -1.76 -17.57 -17.28
C PRO A 6 -1.65 -16.52 -16.15
N PRO A 7 -2.17 -16.81 -14.94
CA PRO A 7 -2.21 -15.85 -13.83
C PRO A 7 -0.87 -15.14 -13.56
N GLU A 8 0.24 -15.84 -13.76
CA GLU A 8 1.61 -15.34 -13.56
C GLU A 8 2.00 -14.31 -14.63
N LYS A 9 1.64 -14.54 -15.90
CA LYS A 9 1.85 -13.56 -16.98
C LYS A 9 0.97 -12.32 -16.79
N GLN A 10 -0.23 -12.49 -16.23
CA GLN A 10 -1.07 -11.35 -15.83
C GLN A 10 -0.41 -10.54 -14.71
N LEU A 11 0.25 -11.20 -13.75
CA LEU A 11 0.93 -10.52 -12.66
C LEU A 11 2.09 -9.63 -13.14
N VAL A 12 2.91 -10.12 -14.08
CA VAL A 12 3.98 -9.31 -14.69
C VAL A 12 3.41 -8.14 -15.49
N ALA A 13 2.34 -8.37 -16.28
CA ALA A 13 1.69 -7.26 -16.98
C ALA A 13 1.15 -6.20 -16.01
N ARG A 14 0.57 -6.63 -14.88
CA ARG A 14 0.09 -5.74 -13.81
C ARG A 14 1.23 -4.99 -13.13
N SER A 15 2.40 -5.61 -12.93
CA SER A 15 3.54 -4.93 -12.32
C SER A 15 4.07 -3.80 -13.21
N ILE A 16 4.14 -4.01 -14.53
CA ILE A 16 4.49 -2.96 -15.50
C ILE A 16 3.47 -1.82 -15.47
N PHE A 17 2.18 -2.15 -15.50
CA PHE A 17 1.12 -1.16 -15.41
C PHE A 17 1.20 -0.36 -14.11
N TRP A 18 1.36 -1.04 -12.99
CA TRP A 18 1.48 -0.41 -11.67
C TRP A 18 2.67 0.54 -11.61
N ARG A 19 3.84 0.14 -12.13
CA ARG A 19 5.02 1.01 -12.19
C ARG A 19 4.69 2.33 -12.89
N LYS A 20 4.11 2.24 -14.10
CA LYS A 20 3.76 3.42 -14.90
C LYS A 20 2.72 4.31 -14.22
N ALA A 21 1.72 3.70 -13.57
CA ALA A 21 0.71 4.44 -12.82
C ALA A 21 1.33 5.20 -11.64
N MET A 22 2.28 4.59 -10.94
CA MET A 22 2.98 5.22 -9.81
C MET A 22 3.99 6.28 -10.28
N GLU A 23 4.67 6.09 -11.41
CA GLU A 23 5.48 7.14 -12.04
C GLU A 23 4.63 8.38 -12.34
N TYR A 24 3.49 8.20 -12.99
CA TYR A 24 2.55 9.28 -13.26
C TYR A 24 2.03 9.95 -11.99
N TYR A 25 1.68 9.17 -10.96
CA TYR A 25 1.28 9.69 -9.65
C TYR A 25 2.35 10.63 -9.07
N PHE A 26 3.62 10.25 -9.11
CA PHE A 26 4.71 11.08 -8.58
C PHE A 26 4.98 12.34 -9.41
N GLU A 27 4.67 12.32 -10.70
CA GLU A 27 4.78 13.49 -11.57
C GLU A 27 3.63 14.48 -11.37
N THR A 28 2.47 13.98 -10.95
CA THR A 28 1.21 14.74 -10.86
C THR A 28 0.73 14.88 -9.41
N TRP A 29 -0.03 13.91 -8.92
CA TRP A 29 -0.77 13.97 -7.65
C TRP A 29 0.11 14.08 -6.41
N TYR A 30 1.33 13.54 -6.42
CA TYR A 30 2.23 13.63 -5.26
C TYR A 30 2.54 15.08 -4.83
N LYS A 31 2.52 16.02 -5.79
CA LYS A 31 2.83 17.43 -5.56
C LYS A 31 1.59 18.27 -5.29
N ASP A 32 0.41 17.67 -5.37
CA ASP A 32 -0.85 18.36 -5.22
C ASP A 32 -1.20 18.46 -3.72
N PRO A 33 -1.30 19.68 -3.14
CA PRO A 33 -1.67 19.84 -1.74
C PRO A 33 -3.09 19.36 -1.44
N ASP A 34 -3.95 19.24 -2.46
CA ASP A 34 -5.32 18.73 -2.33
C ASP A 34 -5.38 17.20 -2.51
N CYS A 35 -4.23 16.52 -2.58
CA CYS A 35 -4.14 15.06 -2.65
C CYS A 35 -3.50 14.47 -1.39
N LEU A 36 -4.29 13.78 -0.57
CA LEU A 36 -3.78 12.94 0.51
C LEU A 36 -3.41 11.55 -0.01
N THR A 37 -2.17 11.12 0.25
CA THR A 37 -1.72 9.75 -0.05
C THR A 37 -1.44 8.98 1.22
N LEU A 38 -1.96 7.74 1.26
CA LEU A 38 -1.86 6.83 2.39
C LEU A 38 -1.44 5.45 1.91
N ARG A 39 -0.69 4.73 2.75
CA ARG A 39 -0.37 3.32 2.54
C ARG A 39 -1.54 2.47 3.01
N TYR A 40 -2.03 1.59 2.13
CA TYR A 40 -3.08 0.64 2.49
C TYR A 40 -2.64 -0.25 3.66
N GLU A 41 -1.35 -0.60 3.71
CA GLU A 41 -0.78 -1.37 4.80
C GLU A 41 -0.93 -0.63 6.14
N ASN A 42 -0.62 0.67 6.18
CA ASN A 42 -0.79 1.49 7.38
C ASN A 42 -2.27 1.64 7.77
N LEU A 43 -3.17 1.79 6.79
CA LEU A 43 -4.61 1.82 7.07
C LEU A 43 -5.08 0.51 7.71
N CYS A 44 -4.52 -0.62 7.29
CA CYS A 44 -4.87 -1.93 7.83
C CYS A 44 -4.27 -2.16 9.22
N THR A 45 -3.00 -1.82 9.43
CA THR A 45 -2.29 -2.12 10.69
C THR A 45 -2.49 -1.05 11.76
N HIS A 46 -2.71 0.19 11.36
CA HIS A 46 -2.89 1.37 12.22
C HIS A 46 -4.10 2.19 11.75
N PRO A 47 -5.32 1.62 11.81
CA PRO A 47 -6.52 2.27 11.28
C PRO A 47 -6.82 3.58 12.01
N GLU A 48 -6.64 3.65 13.33
CA GLU A 48 -6.89 4.87 14.12
C GLU A 48 -6.05 6.05 13.62
N ASP A 49 -4.72 5.94 13.63
CA ASP A 49 -3.83 6.98 13.13
C ASP A 49 -4.13 7.39 11.68
N THR A 50 -4.45 6.40 10.83
CA THR A 50 -4.67 6.65 9.41
C THR A 50 -5.98 7.38 9.18
N ILE A 51 -7.05 7.03 9.91
CA ILE A 51 -8.32 7.75 9.85
C ILE A 51 -8.19 9.15 10.47
N GLU A 52 -7.44 9.31 11.56
CA GLU A 52 -7.17 10.63 12.15
C GLU A 52 -6.46 11.54 11.13
N THR A 53 -5.49 11.01 10.39
CA THR A 53 -4.82 11.74 9.29
C THR A 53 -5.80 12.18 8.21
N ILE A 54 -6.75 11.32 7.82
CA ILE A 54 -7.81 11.65 6.86
C ILE A 54 -8.72 12.77 7.40
N CYS A 55 -9.13 12.68 8.66
CA CYS A 55 -9.95 13.69 9.32
C CYS A 55 -9.23 15.05 9.35
N SER A 56 -7.95 15.07 9.73
CA SER A 56 -7.12 16.28 9.74
C SER A 56 -7.03 16.92 8.36
N PHE A 57 -6.75 16.12 7.33
CA PHE A 57 -6.68 16.59 5.95
C PHE A 57 -8.00 17.22 5.47
N LEU A 58 -9.14 16.63 5.85
CA LEU A 58 -10.48 17.14 5.50
C LEU A 58 -11.01 18.22 6.45
N SER A 59 -10.23 18.62 7.46
CA SER A 59 -10.67 19.54 8.52
C SER A 59 -11.95 19.07 9.24
N LEU A 60 -12.05 17.76 9.50
CA LEU A 60 -13.17 17.12 10.21
C LEU A 60 -12.75 16.70 11.62
N PRO A 61 -13.66 16.74 12.62
CA PRO A 61 -13.39 16.18 13.94
C PRO A 61 -13.31 14.64 13.88
N PHE A 62 -12.36 14.06 14.61
CA PHE A 62 -12.11 12.61 14.62
C PHE A 62 -12.97 11.86 15.66
N GLU A 63 -13.29 12.51 16.78
CA GLU A 63 -13.98 11.96 17.94
C GLU A 63 -15.28 11.19 17.63
N PRO A 64 -16.14 11.64 16.68
CA PRO A 64 -17.36 10.90 16.34
C PRO A 64 -17.10 9.52 15.71
N LEU A 65 -15.93 9.31 15.11
CA LEU A 65 -15.58 8.09 14.36
C LEU A 65 -14.81 7.08 15.21
N GLN A 66 -14.11 7.53 16.25
CA GLN A 66 -13.22 6.68 17.06
C GLN A 66 -13.90 5.39 17.55
N ARG A 67 -15.17 5.46 17.96
CA ARG A 67 -15.95 4.31 18.48
C ARG A 67 -16.39 3.30 17.41
N LYS A 68 -16.20 3.61 16.13
CA LYS A 68 -16.63 2.79 14.99
C LYS A 68 -15.46 2.27 14.17
N LEU A 69 -14.22 2.49 14.64
CA LEU A 69 -13.05 2.06 13.92
C LEU A 69 -12.96 0.53 13.90
N PRO A 70 -12.61 -0.07 12.76
CA PRO A 70 -12.32 -1.49 12.69
C PRO A 70 -11.04 -1.80 13.46
N GLU A 71 -10.93 -3.03 13.93
CA GLU A 71 -9.68 -3.54 14.49
C GLU A 71 -8.59 -3.60 13.42
N ALA A 72 -7.33 -3.50 13.86
CA ALA A 72 -6.18 -3.68 13.00
C ALA A 72 -6.22 -5.06 12.33
N PHE A 73 -5.99 -5.08 11.02
CA PHE A 73 -5.96 -6.28 10.20
C PHE A 73 -4.53 -6.58 9.72
N VAL A 74 -4.13 -7.84 9.85
CA VAL A 74 -2.85 -8.32 9.33
C VAL A 74 -3.01 -8.78 7.89
N ASN A 75 -2.38 -8.07 6.95
CA ASN A 75 -2.34 -8.46 5.55
C ASN A 75 -1.63 -9.80 5.36
N ARG A 76 -2.31 -10.78 4.75
CA ARG A 76 -1.77 -12.11 4.49
C ARG A 76 -1.19 -12.19 3.08
N MET A 77 0.14 -12.14 2.97
CA MET A 77 0.88 -12.28 1.71
C MET A 77 0.98 -13.73 1.19
N THR A 78 0.08 -14.63 1.62
CA THR A 78 0.18 -16.08 1.37
C THR A 78 0.27 -16.43 -0.12
N LYS A 79 -0.50 -15.74 -0.98
CA LYS A 79 -0.46 -15.97 -2.42
C LYS A 79 0.87 -15.56 -3.06
N TRP A 80 1.48 -14.49 -2.56
CA TRP A 80 2.80 -14.04 -3.04
C TRP A 80 3.87 -15.07 -2.71
N LEU A 81 3.88 -15.57 -1.48
CA LEU A 81 4.85 -16.57 -1.00
C LEU A 81 4.76 -17.91 -1.74
N GLN A 82 3.60 -18.22 -2.33
CA GLN A 82 3.38 -19.45 -3.11
C GLN A 82 3.78 -19.32 -4.59
N LEU A 83 4.17 -18.12 -5.05
CA LEU A 83 4.61 -17.93 -6.43
C LEU A 83 6.01 -18.54 -6.66
N GLU A 84 6.23 -19.07 -7.85
CA GLU A 84 7.56 -19.49 -8.29
C GLU A 84 8.57 -18.33 -8.18
N PRO A 85 9.78 -18.57 -7.64
CA PRO A 85 10.77 -17.51 -7.39
C PRO A 85 11.13 -16.70 -8.64
N ALA A 86 11.13 -17.32 -9.81
CA ALA A 86 11.43 -16.63 -11.07
C ALA A 86 10.40 -15.53 -11.39
N PHE A 87 9.11 -15.75 -11.11
CA PHE A 87 8.07 -14.74 -11.32
C PHE A 87 8.12 -13.65 -10.26
N GLN A 88 8.40 -14.01 -9.00
CA GLN A 88 8.62 -13.01 -7.94
C GLN A 88 9.77 -12.06 -8.32
N GLN A 89 10.90 -12.61 -8.80
CA GLN A 89 12.04 -11.81 -9.23
C GLN A 89 11.69 -10.89 -10.40
N GLN A 90 10.95 -11.37 -11.40
CA GLN A 90 10.53 -10.53 -12.52
C GLN A 90 9.67 -9.34 -12.07
N VAL A 91 8.69 -9.60 -11.18
CA VAL A 91 7.85 -8.54 -10.62
C VAL A 91 8.68 -7.56 -9.80
N ILE A 92 9.56 -8.05 -8.92
CA ILE A 92 10.44 -7.21 -8.11
C ILE A 92 11.32 -6.33 -8.99
N GLN A 93 11.98 -6.89 -10.00
CA GLN A 93 12.84 -6.11 -10.90
C GLN A 93 12.08 -5.00 -11.61
N GLU A 94 10.83 -5.27 -11.99
CA GLU A 94 9.99 -4.27 -12.63
C GLU A 94 9.61 -3.13 -11.68
N ILE A 95 9.25 -3.43 -10.42
CA ILE A 95 8.67 -2.41 -9.51
C ILE A 95 9.67 -1.78 -8.54
N LYS A 96 10.83 -2.40 -8.29
CA LYS A 96 11.72 -2.06 -7.17
C LYS A 96 12.09 -0.59 -7.10
N GLY A 97 12.41 0.04 -8.22
CA GLY A 97 12.79 1.46 -8.25
C GLY A 97 11.67 2.37 -7.73
N VAL A 98 10.44 2.12 -8.17
CA VAL A 98 9.28 2.90 -7.75
C VAL A 98 8.81 2.51 -6.35
N GLN A 99 8.89 1.22 -6.00
CA GLN A 99 8.60 0.73 -4.66
C GLN A 99 9.49 1.38 -3.60
N ASN A 100 10.80 1.44 -3.82
CA ASN A 100 11.73 2.13 -2.92
C ASN A 100 11.35 3.59 -2.71
N ARG A 101 11.00 4.30 -3.79
CA ARG A 101 10.58 5.71 -3.71
C ARG A 101 9.27 5.86 -2.92
N ILE A 102 8.34 4.93 -3.04
CA ILE A 102 7.11 4.90 -2.24
C ILE A 102 7.44 4.64 -0.77
N ASP A 103 8.33 3.69 -0.48
CA ASP A 103 8.74 3.38 0.89
C ASP A 103 9.48 4.55 1.55
N ASP A 104 10.27 5.32 0.80
CA ASP A 104 10.92 6.53 1.29
C ASP A 104 9.93 7.68 1.54
N ALA A 105 8.98 7.89 0.62
CA ALA A 105 8.01 8.99 0.72
C ALA A 105 6.87 8.70 1.72
N PHE A 106 6.48 7.43 1.82
CA PHE A 106 5.34 6.95 2.60
C PHE A 106 5.75 5.68 3.35
N PRO A 107 6.57 5.78 4.40
CA PRO A 107 7.09 4.62 5.10
C PRO A 107 5.96 3.79 5.71
N LEU A 108 6.15 2.47 5.67
CA LEU A 108 5.31 1.56 6.44
C LEU A 108 5.58 1.80 7.91
N LYS A 109 4.52 2.03 8.66
CA LYS A 109 4.58 1.99 10.12
C LYS A 109 4.81 0.54 10.49
N THR A 110 5.95 0.24 11.07
CA THR A 110 6.15 -1.05 11.74
C THR A 110 5.02 -1.21 12.76
N ALA A 111 4.51 -2.43 12.94
CA ALA A 111 3.70 -2.71 14.11
C ALA A 111 4.61 -2.47 15.32
N LEU A 112 4.49 -1.32 15.98
CA LEU A 112 5.22 -1.02 17.20
C LEU A 112 4.83 -2.09 18.24
N GLU A 113 5.81 -2.93 18.62
CA GLU A 113 6.23 -3.10 20.01
C GLU A 113 5.12 -3.22 21.08
N PHE A 114 4.09 -4.04 20.85
CA PHE A 114 3.06 -4.34 21.87
C PHE A 114 3.39 -5.56 22.77
N PHE A 115 4.62 -6.07 22.73
CA PHE A 115 5.06 -7.23 23.53
C PHE A 115 6.38 -7.01 24.31
N GLU A 116 6.70 -5.78 24.69
CA GLU A 116 7.69 -5.52 25.75
C GLU A 116 7.04 -4.66 26.83
N ASN A 117 6.13 -5.25 27.61
CA ASN A 117 5.79 -4.92 29.00
C ASN A 117 4.44 -5.56 29.39
N THR A 118 4.42 -6.89 29.52
CA THR A 118 3.49 -7.62 30.39
C THR A 118 4.07 -8.96 30.80
#